data_AF-A0A7X8AWF4-F1
#
_entry.id   AF-A0A7X8AWF4-F1
#
_cell.length_a   1.000
_cell.length_b   1.000
_cell.length_c   1.000
_cell.angle_alpha   90.00
_cell.angle_beta   90.00
_cell.angle_gamma   90.00
#
_symmetry.space_group_name_H-M   'P 1'
#
loop_
_entity.id
_entity.type
_entity.pdbx_description
1 polymer ?
#
loop_
_entity_poly.entity_id
_entity_poly.type
_entity_poly.pdbx_seq_one_letter_code
_entity_poly.pdbx_strand_id
1 'polypeptide(L)'
;MNQVIGVCGCICSDCRIYGIECDGCHAIEGKACWLDEVGLEICDFYECSVIDKNLNHCGECTEIPCSKFWENKNPKWTDEEHRRIVNERVILLKGLTQG
;
A
#
# COMPACT_ATOMS: atom_id res chain seq x y z
N MET A 1 -4.28 6.25 19.11
CA MET A 1 -4.09 7.00 17.85
C MET A 1 -4.68 6.17 16.74
N ASN A 2 -5.51 6.74 15.86
CA ASN A 2 -6.01 6.01 14.70
C ASN A 2 -4.84 5.86 13.71
N GLN A 3 -4.54 4.63 13.30
CA GLN A 3 -3.50 4.39 12.30
C GLN A 3 -3.97 4.89 10.94
N VAL A 4 -3.05 5.53 10.19
CA VAL A 4 -3.30 5.90 8.80
C VAL A 4 -2.72 4.82 7.93
N ILE A 5 -3.56 4.18 7.12
CA ILE A 5 -3.21 3.01 6.33
C ILE A 5 -3.29 3.39 4.86
N GLY A 6 -2.18 3.18 4.14
CA GLY A 6 -2.16 3.35 2.71
C GLY A 6 -2.95 2.24 2.00
N VAL A 7 -3.31 2.47 0.74
CA VAL A 7 -4.15 1.55 -0.05
C VAL A 7 -3.60 0.11 -0.14
N CYS A 8 -2.28 -0.06 0.01
CA CYS A 8 -1.58 -1.34 0.00
C CYS A 8 -1.37 -1.97 1.39
N GLY A 9 -1.84 -1.33 2.47
CA GLY A 9 -1.65 -1.81 3.84
C GLY A 9 -0.37 -1.32 4.52
N CYS A 10 0.44 -0.48 3.87
CA CYS A 10 1.51 0.25 4.55
C CYS A 10 0.94 1.15 5.65
N ILE A 11 1.54 1.15 6.84
CA ILE A 11 1.14 2.05 7.92
C ILE A 11 1.80 3.40 7.68
N CYS A 12 1.09 4.31 7.03
CA CYS A 12 1.56 5.66 6.73
C CYS A 12 1.89 6.44 8.02
N SER A 13 1.11 6.25 9.08
CA SER A 13 1.36 6.93 10.37
C SER A 13 2.69 6.54 11.04
N ASP A 14 3.32 5.43 10.63
CA ASP A 14 4.64 5.00 11.11
C ASP A 14 5.77 5.49 10.19
N CYS A 15 5.42 6.14 9.07
CA CYS A 15 6.36 6.65 8.09
C CYS A 15 6.90 8.02 8.52
N ARG A 16 8.24 8.16 8.54
CA ARG A 16 8.93 9.39 8.96
C ARG A 16 8.56 10.66 8.17
N ILE A 17 8.03 10.52 6.95
CA ILE A 17 7.67 11.65 6.07
C ILE A 17 6.17 11.95 6.10
N TYR A 18 5.35 11.11 6.74
CA TYR A 18 3.91 11.31 6.80
C TYR A 18 3.55 12.55 7.62
N GLY A 19 2.70 13.42 7.08
CA GLY A 19 2.35 14.72 7.67
C GLY A 19 3.44 15.79 7.57
N ILE A 20 4.53 15.51 6.83
CA ILE A 20 5.60 16.49 6.54
C ILE A 20 5.69 16.72 5.03
N GLU A 21 6.01 15.67 4.27
CA GLU A 21 6.18 15.72 2.81
C GLU A 21 5.15 14.84 2.07
N CYS A 22 4.34 14.08 2.82
CA CYS A 22 3.37 13.15 2.29
C CYS A 22 2.13 13.11 3.17
N ASP A 23 0.95 13.36 2.59
CA ASP A 23 -0.33 13.40 3.32
C ASP A 23 -1.14 12.09 3.21
N GLY A 24 -0.54 11.05 2.64
CA GLY A 24 -1.16 9.73 2.47
C GLY A 24 -1.76 9.54 1.08
N CYS A 25 -1.99 8.26 0.72
CA CYS A 25 -2.23 7.84 -0.67
C CYS A 25 -3.36 8.61 -1.36
N HIS A 26 -4.52 8.79 -0.72
CA HIS A 26 -5.64 9.49 -1.34
C HIS A 26 -5.39 11.01 -1.48
N ALA A 27 -4.74 11.63 -0.49
CA ALA A 27 -4.45 13.06 -0.52
C ALA A 27 -3.45 13.42 -1.63
N ILE A 28 -2.48 12.53 -1.88
CA ILE A 28 -1.45 12.72 -2.91
C ILE A 28 -1.79 12.03 -4.24
N GLU A 29 -3.00 11.45 -4.38
CA GLU A 29 -3.42 10.70 -5.56
C GLU A 29 -2.44 9.58 -5.97
N GLY A 30 -1.83 8.91 -5.00
CA GLY A 30 -0.84 7.88 -5.24
C GLY A 30 0.53 8.37 -5.72
N LYS A 31 0.77 9.68 -5.84
CA LYS A 31 2.01 10.30 -6.32
C LYS A 31 2.99 10.59 -5.18
N ALA A 32 3.53 9.53 -4.57
CA ALA A 32 4.53 9.69 -3.50
C ALA A 32 5.85 10.27 -4.04
N CYS A 33 6.50 11.14 -3.27
CA CYS A 33 7.70 11.89 -3.69
C CYS A 33 8.91 11.05 -4.10
N TRP A 34 8.94 9.76 -3.76
CA TRP A 34 10.04 8.83 -4.05
C TRP A 34 9.78 7.93 -5.27
N LEU A 35 8.62 8.03 -5.93
CA LEU A 35 8.27 7.11 -7.02
C LEU A 35 9.19 7.21 -8.24
N ASP A 36 9.75 8.38 -8.49
CA ASP A 36 10.75 8.58 -9.55
C ASP A 36 11.98 7.69 -9.36
N GLU A 37 12.34 7.36 -8.11
CA GLU A 37 13.46 6.45 -7.79
C GLU A 37 13.22 5.02 -8.28
N VAL A 38 11.95 4.64 -8.47
CA VAL A 38 11.53 3.33 -8.99
C VAL A 38 10.91 3.41 -10.38
N GLY A 39 11.01 4.57 -11.05
CA GLY A 39 10.53 4.78 -12.42
C GLY A 39 9.01 4.75 -12.56
N LEU A 40 8.29 5.15 -11.51
CA LEU A 40 6.82 5.23 -11.51
C LEU A 40 6.36 6.68 -11.37
N GLU A 41 5.28 7.04 -12.06
CA GLU A 41 4.59 8.34 -11.87
C GLU A 41 3.50 8.23 -10.79
N ILE A 42 2.78 7.11 -10.77
CA ILE A 42 1.72 6.79 -9.81
C ILE A 42 2.04 5.45 -9.17
N CYS A 43 1.78 5.30 -7.87
CA CYS A 43 1.95 4.03 -7.18
C CYS A 43 1.07 2.93 -7.80
N ASP A 44 1.67 1.83 -8.23
CA ASP A 44 0.99 0.69 -8.86
C ASP A 44 -0.18 0.10 -8.06
N PHE A 45 -0.14 0.18 -6.72
CA PHE A 45 -1.24 -0.26 -5.88
C PHE A 45 -2.40 0.74 -5.89
N TYR A 46 -2.09 2.04 -5.90
CA TYR A 46 -3.09 3.09 -5.96
C TYR A 46 -3.78 3.13 -7.32
N GLU A 47 -2.99 3.11 -8.39
CA GLU A 47 -3.50 3.05 -9.76
C GLU A 47 -4.43 1.84 -9.93
N CYS A 48 -3.96 0.64 -9.58
CA CYS A 48 -4.77 -0.56 -9.76
C CYS A 48 -6.02 -0.61 -8.87
N SER A 49 -5.91 -0.31 -7.57
CA SER A 49 -7.07 -0.45 -6.68
C SER A 49 -8.04 0.72 -6.78
N VAL A 50 -7.54 1.95 -6.74
CA VAL A 50 -8.37 3.15 -6.65
C VAL A 50 -8.78 3.65 -8.02
N ILE A 51 -7.86 3.74 -8.97
CA ILE A 51 -8.15 4.31 -10.30
C ILE A 51 -8.84 3.27 -11.19
N ASP A 52 -8.22 2.11 -11.38
CA ASP A 52 -8.70 1.12 -12.36
C ASP A 52 -9.89 0.31 -11.85
N LYS A 53 -9.82 -0.15 -10.59
CA LYS A 53 -10.84 -1.03 -9.98
C LYS A 53 -11.88 -0.25 -9.15
N ASN A 54 -11.70 1.05 -8.95
CA ASN A 54 -12.60 1.92 -8.18
C ASN A 54 -12.89 1.37 -6.76
N LEU A 55 -11.84 0.87 -6.10
CA LEU A 55 -11.83 0.40 -4.71
C LEU A 55 -11.22 1.45 -3.79
N ASN A 56 -11.54 1.44 -2.50
CA ASN A 56 -10.88 2.32 -1.53
C ASN A 56 -9.45 1.87 -1.24
N HIS A 57 -9.22 0.56 -1.19
CA HIS A 57 -7.92 -0.04 -0.92
C HIS A 57 -7.87 -1.50 -1.38
N CYS A 58 -6.68 -2.08 -1.46
CA CYS A 58 -6.49 -3.45 -1.95
C CYS A 58 -7.28 -4.51 -1.17
N GLY A 59 -7.64 -4.26 0.10
CA GLY A 59 -8.44 -5.17 0.92
C GLY A 59 -9.82 -5.50 0.37
N GLU A 60 -10.41 -4.61 -0.43
CA GLU A 60 -11.71 -4.82 -1.09
C GLU A 60 -11.58 -5.71 -2.34
N CYS A 61 -10.36 -5.96 -2.81
CA CYS A 61 -10.11 -6.77 -4.00
C CYS A 61 -10.24 -8.26 -3.67
N THR A 62 -11.04 -8.99 -4.45
CA THR A 62 -11.22 -10.45 -4.30
C THR A 62 -9.94 -11.27 -4.54
N GLU A 63 -8.97 -10.69 -5.23
CA GLU A 63 -7.69 -11.31 -5.57
C GLU A 63 -6.60 -11.11 -4.50
N ILE A 64 -6.88 -10.39 -3.40
CA ILE A 64 -5.85 -10.06 -2.41
C ILE A 64 -5.44 -11.28 -1.55
N PRO A 65 -4.13 -11.59 -1.43
CA PRO A 65 -2.97 -10.96 -2.07
C PRO A 65 -2.71 -11.45 -3.52
N CYS A 66 -2.67 -10.51 -4.46
CA CYS A 66 -2.38 -10.79 -5.87
C CYS A 66 -0.88 -10.70 -6.19
N SER A 67 -0.49 -10.94 -7.45
CA SER A 67 0.92 -10.91 -7.89
C SER A 67 1.65 -9.63 -7.53
N LYS A 68 0.99 -8.45 -7.59
CA LYS A 68 1.58 -7.16 -7.20
C LYS A 68 2.15 -7.16 -5.77
N PHE A 69 1.51 -7.85 -4.82
CA PHE A 69 2.06 -7.97 -3.46
C PHE A 69 3.32 -8.84 -3.42
N TRP A 70 3.34 -9.92 -4.20
CA TRP A 70 4.44 -10.87 -4.21
C TRP A 70 5.66 -10.35 -4.99
N GLU A 71 5.41 -9.63 -6.07
CA GLU A 71 6.43 -9.02 -6.94
C GLU A 71 7.03 -7.74 -6.33
N ASN A 72 6.27 -7.00 -5.52
CA ASN A 72 6.75 -5.79 -4.84
C ASN A 72 7.55 -6.14 -3.56
N LYS A 73 8.63 -6.91 -3.73
CA LYS A 73 9.56 -7.25 -2.65
C LYS A 73 10.62 -6.18 -2.49
N ASN A 74 10.79 -5.65 -1.28
CA ASN A 74 11.95 -4.82 -0.97
C ASN A 74 13.24 -5.65 -1.13
N PRO A 75 14.24 -5.21 -1.91
CA PRO A 75 15.49 -5.94 -2.11
C PRO A 75 16.26 -6.27 -0.82
N LYS A 76 15.99 -5.53 0.27
CA LYS A 76 16.62 -5.73 1.58
C LYS A 76 15.94 -6.81 2.43
N TRP A 77 14.76 -7.29 2.05
CA TRP A 77 14.04 -8.33 2.79
C TRP A 77 14.37 -9.71 2.27
N THR A 78 14.46 -10.66 3.19
CA THR A 78 14.38 -12.08 2.88
C THR A 78 12.99 -12.45 2.37
N ASP A 79 12.87 -13.61 1.70
CA ASP A 79 11.57 -14.10 1.22
C ASP A 79 10.60 -14.41 2.37
N GLU A 80 11.12 -14.84 3.53
CA GLU A 80 10.32 -15.09 4.72
C GLU A 80 9.78 -13.79 5.33
N GLU A 81 10.63 -12.77 5.48
CA GLU A 81 10.22 -11.45 5.95
C GLU A 81 9.19 -10.83 5.02
N HIS A 82 9.41 -10.88 3.71
CA HIS A 82 8.46 -10.37 2.72
C HIS A 82 7.11 -11.08 2.83
N ARG A 83 7.12 -12.42 2.94
CA ARG A 83 5.88 -13.21 3.10
C ARG A 83 5.13 -12.84 4.37
N ARG A 84 5.83 -12.66 5.49
CA ARG A 84 5.24 -12.22 6.75
C ARG A 84 4.58 -10.84 6.60
N ILE A 85 5.31 -9.87 6.03
CA ILE A 85 4.82 -8.50 5.83
C ILE A 85 3.60 -8.47 4.91
N VAL A 86 3.61 -9.22 3.79
CA VAL A 86 2.44 -9.31 2.91
C VAL A 86 1.24 -9.89 3.67
N ASN A 87 1.42 -10.97 4.42
CA ASN A 87 0.33 -11.57 5.20
C ASN A 87 -0.26 -10.60 6.24
N GLU A 88 0.59 -9.86 6.96
CA GLU A 88 0.16 -8.84 7.93
C GLU A 88 -0.65 -7.73 7.26
N ARG A 89 -0.20 -7.23 6.11
CA ARG A 89 -0.94 -6.23 5.31
C ARG A 89 -2.29 -6.75 4.84
N VAL A 90 -2.37 -8.00 4.39
CA VAL A 90 -3.62 -8.63 3.95
C VAL A 90 -4.62 -8.73 5.10
N ILE A 91 -4.17 -9.19 6.27
CA ILE A 91 -5.03 -9.31 7.46
C ILE A 91 -5.56 -7.92 7.85
N LEU A 92 -4.67 -6.92 7.92
CA LEU A 92 -5.04 -5.54 8.22
C LEU A 92 -6.09 -5.02 7.24
N LEU A 93 -5.82 -5.11 5.94
CA LEU A 93 -6.68 -4.59 4.88
C LEU A 93 -8.05 -5.28 4.84
N LYS A 94 -8.13 -6.60 5.04
CA LYS A 94 -9.40 -7.33 5.12
C LYS A 94 -10.19 -6.99 6.39
N GLY A 95 -9.53 -6.57 7.46
CA GLY A 95 -10.19 -6.06 8.65
C GLY A 95 -10.89 -4.71 8.43
N LEU A 96 -10.36 -3.88 7.53
CA LEU A 96 -10.92 -2.57 7.22
C LEU A 96 -12.22 -2.64 6.40
N THR A 97 -12.44 -3.72 5.64
CA THR A 97 -13.66 -3.89 4.83
C THR A 97 -14.89 -4.28 5.66
N GLN A 98 -14.74 -4.55 6.95
CA GLN A 98 -15.82 -5.02 7.83
C GLN A 98 -16.47 -3.88 8.63
N GLY A 99 -16.27 -2.64 8.20
CA GLY A 99 -16.84 -1.42 8.81
C GLY A 99 -18.08 -0.91 8.09
#